data_AF-A0A5R9BZ81-F1
#
_entry.id   AF-A0A5R9BZ81-F1
#
_cell.length_a   1.000
_cell.length_b   1.000
_cell.length_c   1.000
_cell.angle_alpha   90.00
_cell.angle_beta   90.00
_cell.angle_gamma   90.00
#
_symmetry.space_group_name_H-M   'P 1'
#
loop_
_entity.id
_entity.type
_entity.pdbx_description
1 polymer ?
#
loop_
_entity_poly.entity_id
_entity_poly.type
_entity_poly.pdbx_seq_one_letter_code
_entity_poly.pdbx_strand_id
1 'polypeptide(L)'
;MNLMKASVSTILRYGVKKIGLSQKEIGGQTNISRGTISNYLTDNYRVPSDEVLALVNAIDDDETRFNVACILLGTLPMFNGDKIRDSPDSYANFMEDEEFEERTYLKVNHIKSKLSSQYLSKADKADVRRWSEELLDEILMEFGVLMRAARVSGTSINQLIHDRMPMYIEKNYMKGSKDYAQGRTRNY
;
A
#
# COMPACT_ATOMS: atom_id res chain seq x y z
N MET A 1 -11.79 9.09 5.28
CA MET A 1 -10.91 10.15 4.70
C MET A 1 -10.86 9.94 3.20
N ASN A 2 -11.07 10.97 2.37
CA ASN A 2 -10.88 10.81 0.92
C ASN A 2 -9.40 10.99 0.59
N LEU A 3 -8.69 9.90 0.31
CA LEU A 3 -7.24 9.90 0.07
C LEU A 3 -6.85 10.76 -1.13
N MET A 4 -7.67 10.80 -2.19
CA MET A 4 -7.42 11.58 -3.40
C MET A 4 -7.52 13.10 -3.20
N LYS A 5 -7.99 13.55 -2.03
CA LYS A 5 -8.05 14.97 -1.64
C LYS A 5 -7.25 15.25 -0.36
N ALA A 6 -6.65 14.22 0.25
CA ALA A 6 -5.90 14.39 1.47
C ALA A 6 -4.53 15.01 1.18
N SER A 7 -4.02 15.81 2.11
CA SER A 7 -2.63 16.26 2.09
C SER A 7 -1.76 15.32 2.93
N VAL A 8 -0.44 15.34 2.73
CA VAL A 8 0.50 14.58 3.57
C VAL A 8 0.32 14.92 5.05
N SER A 9 0.09 16.19 5.41
CA SER A 9 -0.16 16.58 6.81
C SER A 9 -1.43 15.96 7.38
N THR A 10 -2.49 15.82 6.58
CA THR A 10 -3.73 15.16 6.98
C THR A 10 -3.49 13.69 7.31
N ILE A 11 -2.71 12.97 6.49
CA ILE A 11 -2.36 11.56 6.73
C ILE A 11 -1.49 11.41 7.98
N LEU A 12 -0.45 12.25 8.11
CA LEU A 12 0.43 12.22 9.28
C LEU A 12 -0.36 12.48 10.57
N ARG A 13 -1.27 13.47 10.57
CA ARG A 13 -2.14 13.74 11.72
C ARG A 13 -3.04 12.55 12.03
N TYR A 14 -3.60 11.90 11.01
CA TYR A 14 -4.41 10.71 11.20
C TYR A 14 -3.59 9.59 11.85
N GLY A 15 -2.39 9.29 11.31
CA GLY A 15 -1.48 8.28 11.84
C GLY A 15 -1.12 8.52 13.31
N VAL A 16 -0.67 9.74 13.64
CA VAL A 16 -0.35 10.14 15.03
C VAL A 16 -1.53 9.93 15.98
N LYS A 17 -2.74 10.34 15.58
CA LYS A 17 -3.94 10.14 16.40
C LYS A 17 -4.30 8.67 16.58
N LYS A 18 -4.15 7.86 15.54
CA LYS A 18 -4.51 6.44 15.53
C LYS A 18 -3.66 5.63 16.52
N ILE A 19 -2.36 5.89 16.57
CA ILE A 19 -1.42 5.20 17.46
C ILE A 19 -1.32 5.84 18.85
N GLY A 20 -1.87 7.05 19.02
CA GLY A 20 -1.87 7.77 20.29
C GLY A 20 -0.54 8.42 20.67
N LEU A 21 0.34 8.70 19.70
CA LEU A 21 1.62 9.37 19.97
C LEU A 21 1.43 10.86 20.29
N SER A 22 2.14 11.34 21.30
CA SER A 22 2.27 12.78 21.57
C SER A 22 3.36 13.42 20.71
N GLN A 23 3.24 14.73 20.46
CA GLN A 23 4.26 15.50 19.76
C GLN A 23 5.62 15.47 20.48
N LYS A 24 5.62 15.28 21.81
CA LYS A 24 6.84 15.15 22.62
C LYS A 24 7.57 13.85 22.29
N GLU A 25 6.83 12.73 22.21
CA GLU A 25 7.39 11.42 21.87
C GLU A 25 7.95 11.42 20.44
N ILE A 26 7.21 11.99 19.49
CA ILE A 26 7.67 12.13 18.10
C ILE A 26 8.96 12.97 18.03
N GLY A 27 9.02 14.09 18.76
CA GLY A 27 10.23 14.93 18.77
C GLY A 27 11.45 14.21 19.34
N GLY A 28 11.24 13.33 20.33
CA GLY A 28 12.30 12.47 20.88
C GLY A 28 12.84 11.43 19.88
N GLN A 29 12.05 11.05 18.87
CA GLN A 29 12.42 10.05 17.87
C GLN A 29 12.96 10.67 16.57
N THR A 30 12.55 11.88 16.23
CA THR A 30 12.79 12.50 14.91
C THR A 30 13.77 13.66 14.92
N ASN A 31 14.17 14.15 16.11
CA ASN A 31 14.92 15.39 16.30
C ASN A 31 14.19 16.64 15.75
N ILE A 32 12.88 16.55 15.48
CA ILE A 32 12.05 17.66 15.03
C ILE A 32 11.45 18.36 16.27
N SER A 33 11.48 19.69 16.30
CA SER A 33 10.94 20.45 17.43
C SER A 33 9.42 20.25 17.58
N ARG A 34 8.90 20.31 18.81
CA ARG A 34 7.45 20.19 19.09
C ARG A 34 6.61 21.20 18.30
N GLY A 35 7.09 22.45 18.21
CA GLY A 35 6.40 23.51 17.46
C GLY A 35 6.32 23.20 15.96
N THR A 36 7.43 22.71 15.40
CA THR A 36 7.50 22.28 14.00
C THR A 36 6.56 21.10 13.72
N ILE A 37 6.56 20.07 14.58
CA ILE A 37 5.63 18.94 14.48
C ILE A 37 4.18 19.44 14.51
N SER A 38 3.84 20.36 15.41
CA SER A 38 2.49 20.92 15.48
C SER A 38 2.05 21.59 14.17
N ASN A 39 2.96 22.29 13.50
CA ASN A 39 2.69 22.88 12.18
C ASN A 39 2.47 21.78 11.14
N TYR A 40 3.31 20.74 11.12
CA TYR A 40 3.22 19.64 10.15
C TYR A 40 1.98 18.76 10.31
N LEU A 41 1.34 18.77 11.48
CA LEU A 41 0.06 18.08 11.69
C LEU A 41 -1.15 18.98 11.38
N THR A 42 -0.94 20.24 11.00
CA THR A 42 -2.00 21.17 10.59
C THR A 42 -2.39 20.94 9.12
N ASP A 43 -3.69 21.03 8.83
CA ASP A 43 -4.20 20.76 7.48
C ASP A 43 -3.54 21.61 6.40
N ASN A 44 -3.18 20.96 5.29
CA ASN A 44 -2.55 21.56 4.11
C ASN A 44 -1.19 22.22 4.35
N TYR A 45 -0.55 21.98 5.50
CA TYR A 45 0.83 22.39 5.71
C TYR A 45 1.78 21.57 4.82
N ARG A 46 2.70 22.24 4.14
CA ARG A 46 3.73 21.58 3.33
C ARG A 46 4.83 21.02 4.24
N VAL A 47 4.93 19.69 4.29
CA VAL A 47 5.99 19.00 5.04
C VAL A 47 7.17 18.71 4.11
N PRO A 48 8.41 19.11 4.45
CA PRO A 48 9.62 18.71 3.73
C PRO A 48 9.78 17.19 3.65
N SER A 49 10.29 16.67 2.52
CA SER A 49 10.30 15.23 2.23
C SER A 49 11.13 14.39 3.22
N ASP A 50 12.25 14.95 3.70
CA ASP A 50 13.10 14.36 4.74
C ASP A 50 12.38 14.25 6.08
N GLU A 51 11.62 15.27 6.46
CA GLU A 51 10.81 15.24 7.69
C GLU A 51 9.57 14.39 7.55
N VAL A 52 8.97 14.26 6.36
CA VAL A 52 7.91 13.28 6.10
C VAL A 52 8.41 11.87 6.43
N LEU A 53 9.59 11.51 5.93
CA LEU A 53 10.16 10.19 6.19
C LEU A 53 10.41 9.96 7.69
N ALA A 54 11.00 10.94 8.37
CA ALA A 54 11.23 10.86 9.82
C ALA A 54 9.92 10.67 10.59
N LEU A 55 8.87 11.43 10.25
CA LEU A 55 7.56 11.31 10.90
C LEU A 55 6.87 9.98 10.60
N VAL A 56 6.92 9.51 9.36
CA VAL A 56 6.35 8.21 8.96
C VAL A 56 7.03 7.07 9.70
N ASN A 57 8.35 7.13 9.86
CA ASN A 57 9.10 6.13 10.61
C ASN A 57 8.75 6.16 12.11
N ALA A 58 8.64 7.35 12.70
CA ALA A 58 8.24 7.51 14.11
C ALA A 58 6.80 7.05 14.39
N ILE A 59 5.89 7.21 13.42
CA ILE A 59 4.52 6.75 13.52
C ILE A 59 4.43 5.21 13.47
N ASP A 60 5.32 4.55 12.71
CA ASP A 60 5.40 3.09 12.61
C ASP A 60 4.06 2.39 12.32
N ASP A 61 3.26 2.98 11.42
CA ASP A 61 1.95 2.44 11.02
C ASP A 61 1.91 2.24 9.51
N ASP A 62 1.65 1.00 9.08
CA ASP A 62 1.64 0.64 7.66
C ASP A 62 0.60 1.45 6.87
N GLU A 63 -0.58 1.70 7.45
CA GLU A 63 -1.60 2.52 6.79
C GLU A 63 -1.10 3.93 6.49
N THR A 64 -0.43 4.55 7.47
CA THR A 64 0.18 5.86 7.29
C THR A 64 1.26 5.80 6.22
N ARG A 65 2.14 4.79 6.24
CA ARG A 65 3.21 4.61 5.24
C ARG A 65 2.67 4.50 3.82
N PHE A 66 1.73 3.58 3.58
CA PHE A 66 1.18 3.33 2.26
C PHE A 66 0.44 4.55 1.73
N ASN A 67 -0.34 5.23 2.57
CA ASN A 67 -1.07 6.42 2.16
C ASN A 67 -0.14 7.61 1.85
N VAL A 68 0.95 7.78 2.63
CA VAL A 68 1.97 8.80 2.31
C VAL A 68 2.70 8.46 1.00
N ALA A 69 3.08 7.20 0.80
CA ALA A 69 3.72 6.74 -0.44
C ALA A 69 2.79 6.93 -1.65
N CYS A 70 1.49 6.66 -1.50
CA CYS A 70 0.49 6.90 -2.54
C CYS A 70 0.47 8.37 -2.97
N ILE A 71 0.43 9.30 -2.01
CA ILE A 71 0.40 10.74 -2.32
C ILE A 71 1.71 11.20 -2.97
N LEU A 72 2.86 10.76 -2.45
CA LEU A 72 4.16 11.27 -2.90
C LEU A 72 4.65 10.62 -4.19
N LEU A 73 4.36 9.33 -4.39
CA LEU A 73 4.96 8.50 -5.43
C LEU A 73 3.93 7.89 -6.39
N GLY A 74 2.63 8.08 -6.15
CA GLY A 74 1.57 7.49 -6.98
C GLY A 74 1.44 5.97 -6.85
N THR A 75 1.87 5.40 -5.71
CA THR A 75 1.69 3.97 -5.41
C THR A 75 0.24 3.66 -5.03
N LEU A 76 -0.07 2.37 -4.85
CA LEU A 76 -1.39 1.95 -4.36
C LEU A 76 -1.63 2.49 -2.93
N PRO A 77 -2.83 3.06 -2.66
CA PRO A 77 -3.23 3.45 -1.31
C PRO A 77 -3.59 2.23 -0.46
N MET A 78 -3.77 2.45 0.84
CA MET A 78 -4.40 1.43 1.68
C MET A 78 -5.92 1.46 1.54
N PHE A 79 -6.50 0.26 1.40
CA PHE A 79 -7.95 0.06 1.38
C PHE A 79 -8.45 -0.21 2.81
N ASN A 80 -9.07 0.80 3.40
CA ASN A 80 -9.47 0.84 4.81
C ASN A 80 -10.96 1.20 5.00
N GLY A 81 -11.78 1.07 3.95
CA GLY A 81 -13.20 1.42 3.97
C GLY A 81 -14.03 0.52 4.90
N ASP A 82 -15.23 0.98 5.27
CA ASP A 82 -16.07 0.27 6.25
C ASP A 82 -16.60 -1.08 5.74
N LYS A 83 -16.82 -1.22 4.41
CA LYS A 83 -17.15 -2.52 3.78
C LYS A 83 -16.09 -3.61 4.04
N ILE A 84 -14.85 -3.17 4.24
CA ILE A 84 -13.68 -3.98 4.55
C ILE A 84 -13.55 -4.14 6.09
N ARG A 85 -14.34 -3.53 6.98
CA ARG A 85 -14.16 -3.71 8.44
C ARG A 85 -15.11 -4.71 9.08
N ASP A 86 -16.24 -5.02 8.46
CA ASP A 86 -17.41 -5.48 9.21
C ASP A 86 -17.55 -7.01 9.40
N SER A 87 -16.87 -7.89 8.66
CA SER A 87 -16.84 -9.35 9.00
C SER A 87 -15.72 -10.12 8.26
N PRO A 88 -14.98 -11.05 8.88
CA PRO A 88 -14.07 -11.96 8.16
C PRO A 88 -14.77 -12.74 7.03
N ASP A 89 -16.03 -13.13 7.22
CA ASP A 89 -16.80 -13.88 6.21
C ASP A 89 -17.18 -12.99 5.02
N SER A 90 -17.35 -11.68 5.23
CA SER A 90 -17.61 -10.75 4.12
C SER A 90 -16.37 -10.51 3.26
N TYR A 91 -15.16 -10.74 3.79
CA TYR A 91 -13.93 -10.64 3.00
C TYR A 91 -13.70 -11.84 2.09
N ALA A 92 -13.88 -13.05 2.62
CA ALA A 92 -13.64 -14.26 1.85
C ALA A 92 -14.62 -14.33 0.67
N ASN A 93 -15.90 -14.08 0.92
CA ASN A 93 -16.92 -14.07 -0.13
C ASN A 93 -16.67 -12.95 -1.16
N PHE A 94 -16.32 -11.74 -0.70
CA PHE A 94 -16.04 -10.63 -1.64
C PHE A 94 -14.77 -10.87 -2.47
N MET A 95 -13.73 -11.46 -1.89
CA MET A 95 -12.53 -11.86 -2.63
C MET A 95 -12.85 -12.95 -3.67
N GLU A 96 -13.64 -13.95 -3.30
CA GLU A 96 -14.08 -15.01 -4.23
C GLU A 96 -14.91 -14.44 -5.38
N ASP A 97 -15.79 -13.47 -5.11
CA ASP A 97 -16.59 -12.80 -6.14
C ASP A 97 -15.71 -11.99 -7.11
N GLU A 98 -14.80 -11.15 -6.61
CA GLU A 98 -13.89 -10.33 -7.44
C GLU A 98 -12.91 -11.21 -8.25
N GLU A 99 -12.33 -12.26 -7.64
CA GLU A 99 -11.51 -13.22 -8.39
C GLU A 99 -12.36 -13.95 -9.45
N PHE A 100 -13.58 -14.36 -9.13
CA PHE A 100 -14.45 -15.04 -10.08
C PHE A 100 -14.80 -14.14 -11.28
N GLU A 101 -15.12 -12.87 -11.04
CA GLU A 101 -15.40 -11.87 -12.06
C GLU A 101 -14.17 -11.63 -12.95
N GLU A 102 -12.98 -11.41 -12.37
CA GLU A 102 -11.71 -11.29 -13.11
C GLU A 102 -11.47 -12.51 -13.99
N ARG A 103 -11.51 -13.70 -13.40
CA ARG A 103 -11.18 -14.97 -14.07
C ARG A 103 -12.14 -15.27 -15.19
N THR A 104 -13.42 -14.94 -15.01
CA THR A 104 -14.45 -15.10 -16.03
C THR A 104 -14.19 -14.14 -17.17
N TYR A 105 -13.94 -12.86 -16.90
CA TYR A 105 -13.67 -11.86 -17.92
C TYR A 105 -12.40 -12.19 -18.71
N LEU A 106 -11.33 -12.58 -18.02
CA LEU A 106 -10.06 -13.05 -18.60
C LEU A 106 -10.26 -14.17 -19.62
N LYS A 107 -11.09 -15.18 -19.27
CA LYS A 107 -11.36 -16.35 -20.10
C LYS A 107 -12.26 -16.02 -21.29
N VAL A 108 -13.41 -15.40 -21.04
CA VAL A 108 -14.41 -15.09 -22.08
C VAL A 108 -13.85 -14.16 -23.14
N ASN A 109 -13.04 -13.18 -22.74
CA ASN A 109 -12.48 -12.18 -23.65
C ASN A 109 -11.08 -12.55 -24.17
N HIS A 110 -10.61 -13.78 -23.95
CA HIS A 110 -9.32 -14.27 -24.41
C HIS A 110 -8.14 -13.34 -24.09
N ILE A 111 -8.12 -12.75 -22.90
CA ILE A 111 -7.17 -11.68 -22.56
C ILE A 111 -5.72 -12.17 -22.65
N LYS A 112 -5.43 -13.42 -22.28
CA LYS A 112 -4.07 -14.00 -22.36
C LYS A 112 -3.48 -13.95 -23.78
N SER A 113 -4.29 -14.20 -24.81
CA SER A 113 -3.82 -14.12 -26.20
C SER A 113 -3.57 -12.67 -26.60
N LYS A 114 -4.43 -11.75 -26.15
CA LYS A 114 -4.29 -10.30 -26.38
C LYS A 114 -3.01 -9.76 -25.71
N LEU A 115 -2.73 -10.11 -24.46
CA LEU A 115 -1.51 -9.70 -23.76
C LEU A 115 -0.21 -10.18 -24.46
N SER A 116 -0.28 -11.29 -25.19
CA SER A 116 0.85 -11.86 -25.92
C SER A 116 0.98 -11.32 -27.36
N SER A 117 0.01 -10.52 -27.81
CA SER A 117 -0.02 -10.01 -29.18
C SER A 117 0.82 -8.74 -29.33
N GLN A 118 1.56 -8.65 -30.44
CA GLN A 118 2.26 -7.42 -30.84
C GLN A 118 1.33 -6.38 -31.47
N TYR A 119 0.15 -6.80 -31.93
CA TYR A 119 -0.83 -5.94 -32.60
C TYR A 119 -2.20 -6.09 -31.94
N LEU A 120 -2.73 -4.99 -31.42
CA LEU A 120 -4.04 -4.95 -30.77
C LEU A 120 -4.96 -3.98 -31.51
N SER A 121 -6.16 -4.44 -31.84
CA SER A 121 -7.22 -3.57 -32.34
C SER A 121 -7.71 -2.62 -31.24
N LYS A 122 -8.51 -1.61 -31.59
CA LYS A 122 -9.14 -0.73 -30.60
C LYS A 122 -10.05 -1.51 -29.64
N ALA A 123 -10.76 -2.52 -30.14
CA ALA A 123 -11.60 -3.38 -29.32
C ALA A 123 -10.76 -4.21 -28.35
N ASP A 124 -9.68 -4.83 -28.81
CA ASP A 124 -8.81 -5.62 -27.93
C ASP A 124 -8.20 -4.78 -26.81
N LYS A 125 -7.82 -3.52 -27.11
CA LYS A 125 -7.33 -2.59 -26.10
C LYS A 125 -8.40 -2.24 -25.07
N ALA A 126 -9.65 -2.10 -25.49
CA ALA A 126 -10.77 -1.85 -24.58
C ALA A 126 -11.01 -3.07 -23.66
N ASP A 127 -10.95 -4.28 -24.20
CA ASP A 127 -11.09 -5.51 -23.40
C ASP A 127 -9.95 -5.67 -22.40
N VAL A 128 -8.69 -5.44 -22.82
CA VAL A 128 -7.53 -5.48 -21.92
C VAL A 128 -7.65 -4.40 -20.84
N ARG A 129 -8.12 -3.20 -21.20
CA ARG A 129 -8.32 -2.12 -20.24
C ARG A 129 -9.37 -2.48 -19.20
N ARG A 130 -10.54 -2.98 -19.63
CA ARG A 130 -11.59 -3.39 -18.71
C ARG A 130 -11.10 -4.53 -17.81
N TRP A 131 -10.46 -5.55 -18.37
CA TRP A 131 -9.85 -6.60 -17.57
C TRP A 131 -8.83 -6.07 -16.55
N SER A 132 -8.06 -5.04 -16.90
CA SER A 132 -7.10 -4.42 -15.98
C SER A 132 -7.79 -3.71 -14.81
N GLU A 133 -9.04 -3.27 -14.99
CA GLU A 133 -9.86 -2.69 -13.91
C GLU A 133 -10.36 -3.81 -12.98
N GLU A 134 -10.89 -4.92 -13.53
CA GLU A 134 -11.28 -6.09 -12.73
C GLU A 134 -10.08 -6.69 -11.95
N LEU A 135 -8.92 -6.83 -12.60
CA LEU A 135 -7.70 -7.31 -11.94
C LEU A 135 -7.20 -6.34 -10.87
N LEU A 136 -7.39 -5.04 -11.07
CA LEU A 136 -7.04 -4.06 -10.05
C LEU A 136 -7.93 -4.25 -8.82
N ASP A 137 -9.23 -4.43 -9.00
CA ASP A 137 -10.17 -4.66 -7.89
C ASP A 137 -9.83 -5.95 -7.11
N GLU A 138 -9.52 -7.07 -7.80
CA GLU A 138 -8.99 -8.32 -7.20
C GLU A 138 -7.74 -8.04 -6.35
N ILE A 139 -6.70 -7.44 -6.94
CA ILE A 139 -5.42 -7.14 -6.26
C ILE A 139 -5.64 -6.28 -5.02
N LEU A 140 -6.51 -5.29 -5.09
CA LEU A 140 -6.77 -4.38 -3.98
C LEU A 140 -7.46 -5.08 -2.81
N MET A 141 -8.37 -6.01 -3.09
CA MET A 141 -9.01 -6.83 -2.06
C MET A 141 -8.05 -7.82 -1.43
N GLU A 142 -7.27 -8.54 -2.23
CA GLU A 142 -6.22 -9.44 -1.75
C GLU A 142 -5.20 -8.68 -0.88
N PHE A 143 -4.78 -7.49 -1.31
CA PHE A 143 -3.86 -6.67 -0.55
C PHE A 143 -4.48 -6.23 0.79
N GLY A 144 -5.75 -5.85 0.81
CA GLY A 144 -6.49 -5.57 2.04
C GLY A 144 -6.51 -6.75 3.02
N VAL A 145 -6.68 -7.98 2.52
CA VAL A 145 -6.60 -9.19 3.34
C VAL A 145 -5.18 -9.46 3.84
N LEU A 146 -4.16 -9.29 2.99
CA LEU A 146 -2.76 -9.43 3.40
C LEU A 146 -2.41 -8.45 4.53
N MET A 147 -2.87 -7.20 4.45
CA MET A 147 -2.72 -6.20 5.51
C MET A 147 -3.36 -6.66 6.83
N ARG A 148 -4.59 -7.19 6.76
CA ARG A 148 -5.29 -7.70 7.94
C ARG A 148 -4.56 -8.89 8.56
N ALA A 149 -4.11 -9.82 7.73
CA ALA A 149 -3.33 -10.98 8.16
C ALA A 149 -2.02 -10.56 8.84
N ALA A 150 -1.29 -9.60 8.27
CA ALA A 150 -0.08 -9.05 8.86
C ALA A 150 -0.36 -8.44 10.24
N ARG A 151 -1.41 -7.61 10.36
CA ARG A 151 -1.80 -7.00 11.63
C ARG A 151 -2.19 -8.03 12.70
N VAL A 152 -3.01 -9.02 12.36
CA VAL A 152 -3.45 -10.07 13.31
C VAL A 152 -2.27 -10.93 13.76
N SER A 153 -1.29 -11.16 12.89
CA SER A 153 -0.07 -11.91 13.21
C SER A 153 1.02 -11.07 13.90
N GLY A 154 0.79 -9.76 14.10
CA GLY A 154 1.76 -8.88 14.76
C GLY A 154 3.00 -8.56 13.90
N THR A 155 2.88 -8.64 12.56
CA THR A 155 3.95 -8.29 11.61
C THR A 155 3.52 -7.11 10.72
N SER A 156 4.44 -6.61 9.90
CA SER A 156 4.18 -5.58 8.88
C SER A 156 4.26 -6.16 7.47
N ILE A 157 3.65 -5.48 6.50
CA ILE A 157 3.82 -5.86 5.08
C ILE A 157 5.29 -5.79 4.67
N ASN A 158 6.00 -4.76 5.12
CA ASN A 158 7.42 -4.62 4.81
C ASN A 158 8.24 -5.80 5.32
N GLN A 159 7.92 -6.29 6.52
CA GLN A 159 8.58 -7.48 7.07
C GLN A 159 8.25 -8.72 6.23
N LEU A 160 6.98 -8.92 5.85
CA LEU A 160 6.60 -10.03 4.97
C LEU A 160 7.32 -9.98 3.61
N ILE A 161 7.42 -8.80 2.99
CA ILE A 161 8.15 -8.60 1.74
C ILE A 161 9.63 -8.92 1.93
N HIS A 162 10.24 -8.40 3.00
CA HIS A 162 11.64 -8.65 3.33
C HIS A 162 11.93 -10.15 3.49
N ASP A 163 11.09 -10.86 4.23
CA ASP A 163 11.26 -12.29 4.50
C ASP A 163 11.04 -13.15 3.24
N ARG A 164 10.19 -12.70 2.31
CA ARG A 164 9.90 -13.41 1.05
C ARG A 164 10.85 -13.06 -0.10
N MET A 165 11.54 -11.92 -0.03
CA MET A 165 12.43 -11.44 -1.09
C MET A 165 13.50 -12.46 -1.51
N PRO A 166 14.17 -13.19 -0.61
CA PRO A 166 15.16 -14.21 -1.00
C PRO A 166 14.56 -15.28 -1.93
N MET A 167 13.37 -15.79 -1.60
CA MET A 167 12.66 -16.78 -2.41
C MET A 167 12.20 -16.18 -3.75
N TYR A 168 11.75 -14.92 -3.78
CA TYR A 168 11.37 -14.27 -5.04
C TYR A 168 12.55 -14.07 -5.99
N ILE A 169 13.74 -13.82 -5.45
CA ILE A 169 14.99 -13.77 -6.21
C ILE A 169 15.34 -15.17 -6.74
N GLU A 170 15.31 -16.19 -5.88
CA GLU A 170 15.58 -17.59 -6.27
C GLU A 170 14.66 -18.07 -7.40
N LYS A 171 13.37 -17.72 -7.32
CA LYS A 171 12.36 -18.06 -8.33
C LYS A 171 12.37 -17.16 -9.57
N ASN A 172 13.29 -16.21 -9.67
CA ASN A 172 13.39 -15.22 -10.75
C ASN A 172 12.13 -14.36 -10.93
N TYR A 173 11.32 -14.19 -9.89
CA TYR A 173 10.22 -13.22 -9.88
C TYR A 173 10.75 -11.79 -9.71
N MET A 174 11.90 -11.64 -9.03
CA MET A 174 12.61 -10.39 -8.85
C MET A 174 14.09 -10.54 -9.20
N LYS A 175 14.72 -9.48 -9.72
CA LYS A 175 16.17 -9.45 -9.86
C LYS A 175 16.80 -9.17 -8.49
N GLY A 176 17.79 -9.95 -8.08
CA GLY A 176 18.57 -9.66 -6.89
C GLY A 176 19.39 -8.38 -7.09
N SER A 177 19.18 -7.37 -6.24
CA SER A 177 20.18 -6.31 -6.07
C SER A 177 21.28 -6.83 -5.14
N LYS A 178 22.49 -6.28 -5.25
CA LYS A 178 23.59 -6.59 -4.32
C LYS A 178 23.24 -6.28 -2.84
N ASP A 179 22.24 -5.43 -2.62
CA ASP A 179 21.80 -4.99 -1.29
C ASP A 179 20.83 -5.97 -0.62
N TYR A 180 20.07 -6.78 -1.37
CA TYR A 180 19.18 -7.81 -0.79
C TYR A 180 19.90 -9.13 -0.49
N ALA A 181 21.04 -9.38 -1.14
CA ALA A 181 21.85 -10.59 -0.92
C ALA A 181 22.70 -10.53 0.37
N GLN A 182 22.82 -9.36 0.98
CA GLN A 182 23.47 -9.17 2.27
C GLN A 182 22.39 -8.66 3.21
N GLY A 183 21.92 -9.46 4.17
CA GLY A 183 20.89 -9.10 5.16
C GLY A 183 21.30 -7.94 6.08
N ARG A 184 21.60 -6.78 5.51
CA ARG A 184 21.85 -5.54 6.23
C ARG A 184 20.51 -4.87 6.46
N THR A 185 19.95 -5.17 7.62
CA THR A 185 19.11 -4.24 8.37
C THR A 185 19.86 -2.90 8.45
N ARG A 186 19.51 -1.95 7.58
CA ARG A 186 19.72 -0.55 7.91
C ARG A 186 18.63 -0.22 8.92
N ASN A 187 18.99 -0.31 10.19
CA ASN A 187 18.29 0.41 11.24
C ASN A 187 18.35 1.89 10.85
N TYR A 188 17.22 2.43 10.39
CA TYR A 188 17.00 3.86 10.28
C TYR A 188 16.25 4.32 11.51
#